data_AF-A0A8I1IS58-F1
#
_entry.id   AF-A0A8I1IS58-F1
#
_cell.length_a   1.000
_cell.length_b   1.000
_cell.length_c   1.000
_cell.angle_alpha   90.00
_cell.angle_beta   90.00
_cell.angle_gamma   90.00
#
_symmetry.space_group_name_H-M   'P 1'
#
loop_
_entity.id
_entity.type
_entity.pdbx_description
1 polymer ?
#
loop_
_entity_poly.entity_id
_entity_poly.type
_entity_poly.pdbx_seq_one_letter_code
_entity_poly.pdbx_strand_id
1 'polypeptide(L)' 'MALTRQHPLATRRRGRNAGVALALAGFAAVVFAITVAKLSSGQMIEGFDHTLRPSLLEPAE' A
#
# COMPACT_ATOMS: atom_id res chain seq x y z
N MET A 1 30.64 24.84 4.48
CA MET A 1 30.35 24.79 3.03
C MET A 1 29.04 25.52 2.78
N ALA A 2 29.06 26.68 2.12
CA ALA A 2 27.87 27.48 1.88
C ALA A 2 27.05 26.92 0.72
N LEU A 3 25.85 26.38 1.00
CA LEU A 3 24.87 25.88 0.02
C LEU A 3 24.01 27.02 -0.57
N THR A 4 24.59 28.21 -0.75
CA THR A 4 23.83 29.42 -1.09
C THR A 4 23.52 29.56 -2.59
N ARG A 5 24.23 28.85 -3.47
CA ARG A 5 24.01 28.88 -4.92
C ARG A 5 23.27 27.63 -5.38
N GLN A 6 22.04 27.80 -5.87
CA GLN A 6 21.26 26.72 -6.46
C GLN A 6 22.00 26.21 -7.71
N HIS A 7 22.55 24.99 -7.63
CA HIS A 7 23.31 24.42 -8.74
C HIS A 7 22.36 24.03 -9.89
N PRO A 8 22.71 24.25 -11.17
CA PRO A 8 21.87 23.88 -12.31
C PRO A 8 21.49 22.38 -12.35
N LEU A 9 22.30 21.53 -11.70
CA LEU A 9 22.01 20.11 -11.50
C LEU A 9 20.76 19.85 -10.63
N ALA A 10 20.50 20.68 -9.62
CA ALA A 10 19.31 20.56 -8.79
C ALA A 10 18.04 20.78 -9.63
N THR A 11 18.06 21.77 -10.53
CA THR A 11 16.96 22.06 -11.46
C THR A 11 16.68 20.90 -12.40
N ARG A 12 17.71 20.24 -12.96
CA ARG A 12 17.53 19.07 -13.83
C ARG A 12 16.99 17.83 -13.09
N ARG A 13 17.37 17.63 -11.81
CA ARG A 13 16.87 16.51 -10.99
C ARG A 13 15.41 16.69 -10.60
N ARG A 14 14.95 17.93 -10.40
CA ARG A 14 13.55 18.22 -10.01
C ARG A 14 12.53 17.57 -10.94
N GLY A 15 12.69 17.70 -12.26
CA GLY A 15 11.75 17.11 -13.23
C GLY A 15 11.69 15.59 -13.17
N ARG A 16 12.86 14.93 -13.11
CA ARG A 16 12.94 13.46 -13.00
C ARG A 16 12.36 12.97 -11.67
N ASN A 17 12.70 13.63 -10.58
CA ASN A 17 12.20 13.27 -9.25
C ASN A 17 10.68 13.48 -9.14
N ALA A 18 10.10 14.48 -9.82
CA ALA A 18 8.66 14.69 -9.86
C ALA A 18 7.93 13.52 -10.53
N GLY A 19 8.44 13.03 -11.67
CA GLY A 19 7.88 11.84 -12.33
C GLY A 19 7.95 10.59 -11.45
N VAL A 20 9.08 10.37 -10.77
CA VAL A 20 9.25 9.26 -9.82
C VAL A 20 8.30 9.40 -8.62
N ALA A 21 8.13 10.62 -8.08
CA ALA A 21 7.22 10.87 -6.98
C ALA A 21 5.76 10.58 -7.36
N LEU A 22 5.33 11.00 -8.56
CA LEU A 22 4.01 10.68 -9.09
C LEU A 22 3.81 9.17 -9.28
N ALA A 23 4.79 8.47 -9.83
CA ALA A 23 4.72 7.02 -10.01
C ALA A 23 4.62 6.28 -8.67
N LEU A 24 5.43 6.67 -7.68
CA LEU A 24 5.39 6.10 -6.33
C LEU A 24 4.07 6.38 -5.63
N ALA A 25 3.55 7.62 -5.72
CA ALA A 25 2.26 7.98 -5.15
C ALA A 25 1.11 7.20 -5.79
N GLY A 26 1.13 7.05 -7.12
CA GLY A 26 0.13 6.25 -7.85
C GLY A 26 0.18 4.77 -7.45
N PHE A 27 1.38 4.19 -7.36
CA PHE A 27 1.55 2.81 -6.89
C PHE A 27 1.02 2.62 -5.47
N ALA A 28 1.40 3.52 -4.55
CA ALA A 28 0.93 3.47 -3.17
C ALA A 28 -0.60 3.62 -3.08
N ALA A 29 -1.20 4.51 -3.88
CA ALA A 29 -2.64 4.71 -3.93
C ALA A 29 -3.38 3.44 -4.39
N VAL A 30 -2.88 2.74 -5.42
CA VAL A 30 -3.47 1.48 -5.90
C VAL A 30 -3.42 0.40 -4.82
N VAL A 31 -2.26 0.17 -4.22
CA VAL A 31 -2.10 -0.83 -3.14
C VAL A 31 -3.04 -0.48 -1.97
N PHE A 32 -3.04 0.77 -1.54
CA PHE A 32 -3.88 1.24 -0.44
C PHE A 32 -5.36 1.09 -0.75
N ALA A 33 -5.81 1.44 -1.95
CA ALA A 33 -7.21 1.28 -2.35
C ALA A 33 -7.64 -0.21 -2.32
N ILE A 34 -6.79 -1.11 -2.81
CA ILE A 34 -7.05 -2.56 -2.72
C ILE A 34 -7.10 -3.01 -1.26
N THR A 35 -6.20 -2.52 -0.40
CA THR A 35 -6.20 -2.82 1.04
C THR A 35 -7.50 -2.38 1.70
N VAL A 36 -7.94 -1.14 1.47
CA VAL A 36 -9.21 -0.62 2.01
C VAL A 36 -10.39 -1.48 1.52
N ALA A 37 -10.43 -1.82 0.23
CA ALA A 37 -11.47 -2.68 -0.32
C ALA A 37 -11.51 -4.05 0.38
N LYS A 38 -10.34 -4.68 0.61
CA LYS A 38 -10.23 -5.96 1.31
C LYS A 38 -10.61 -5.88 2.80
N LEU A 39 -10.27 -4.79 3.48
CA LEU A 39 -10.66 -4.60 4.88
C LEU A 39 -12.17 -4.39 4.99
N SER A 40 -12.75 -3.62 4.06
CA SER A 40 -14.19 -3.33 4.06
C SER A 40 -15.05 -4.57 3.82
N SER A 41 -14.52 -5.62 3.17
CA SER A 41 -15.27 -6.86 2.90
C SER A 41 -15.30 -7.83 4.09
N GLY A 42 -14.65 -7.51 5.22
CA GLY A 42 -14.79 -8.26 6.47
C GLY A 42 -14.28 -9.71 6.42
N GLN A 43 -13.41 -10.04 5.45
CA GLN A 43 -12.89 -11.39 5.26
C GLN A 43 -11.98 -11.80 6.43
N MET A 44 -12.53 -12.60 7.36
CA MET A 44 -11.74 -13.30 8.37
C MET A 44 -11.04 -14.49 7.71
N ILE A 45 -9.71 -14.45 7.65
CA ILE A 45 -8.92 -15.58 7.16
C ILE A 45 -8.81 -16.59 8.29
N GLU A 46 -9.49 -17.73 8.15
CA GLU A 46 -9.33 -18.90 9.02
C GLU A 46 -7.99 -19.61 8.72
N GLY A 47 -6.87 -18.90 8.95
CA GLY A 47 -5.51 -19.39 8.66
C GLY A 47 -4.96 -20.37 9.71
N PHE A 48 -5.79 -20.80 10.65
CA PHE A 48 -5.42 -21.74 11.70
C PHE A 48 -5.87 -23.15 11.29
N ASP A 49 -4.93 -23.97 10.85
CA ASP A 49 -5.15 -25.36 10.44
C ASP A 49 -5.28 -26.34 11.61
N HIS A 50 -4.85 -25.91 12.80
CA HIS A 50 -4.81 -26.68 14.03
C HIS A 50 -5.95 -26.34 15.00
N THR A 51 -6.87 -25.45 14.62
CA THR A 51 -8.05 -25.11 15.41
C THR A 51 -9.32 -25.46 14.64
N LEU A 52 -10.42 -25.63 15.37
CA LEU A 52 -11.74 -25.81 14.76
C LEU A 52 -12.08 -24.61 13.87
N ARG A 53 -12.65 -24.88 12.68
CA ARG A 53 -13.10 -23.86 11.72
C ARG A 53 -14.60 -23.61 11.89
N PRO A 54 -15.02 -22.51 12.54
CA PRO A 54 -16.43 -22.26 12.83
C PRO A 54 -17.31 -22.21 11.57
N SER A 55 -16.76 -21.82 10.42
CA SER A 55 -17.47 -21.81 9.14
C SER A 55 -17.85 -23.19 8.59
N LEU A 56 -17.22 -24.27 9.09
CA LEU A 56 -17.49 -25.64 8.66
C LEU A 56 -18.37 -26.42 9.64
N LEU A 57 -18.73 -25.81 10.77
CA LEU A 57 -19.59 -26.44 11.75
C LEU A 57 -21.03 -26.41 11.24
N GLU A 58 -21.67 -27.58 11.21
CA GLU A 58 -23.11 -27.66 10.99
C GLU A 58 -23.86 -27.01 12.16
N PRO A 59 -24.92 -26.22 11.89
CA PRO A 59 -25.72 -25.64 12.96
C PRO A 59 -26.37 -26.78 13.76
N ALA A 60 -26.31 -26.68 15.09
CA ALA A 60 -26.99 -27.63 15.96
C ALA A 60 -28.51 -27.50 15.74
N GLU A 61 -29.17 -28.63 15.49
CA GLU A 61 -30.64 -28.74 15.44
C GLU A 61 -31.29 -28.35 16.78
#